data_AF-A0AA41N386-F1
#
_entry.id   AF-A0AA41N386-F1
#
_cell.length_a   1.000
_cell.length_b   1.000
_cell.length_c   1.000
_cell.angle_alpha   90.00
_cell.angle_beta   90.00
_cell.angle_gamma   90.00
#
_symmetry.space_group_name_H-M   'P 1'
#
loop_
_entity.id
_entity.type
_entity.pdbx_description
1 polymer ?
#
loop_
_entity_poly.entity_id
_entity_poly.type
_entity_poly.pdbx_seq_one_letter_code
_entity_poly.pdbx_strand_id
1 'polypeptide(L)'
;MVCGGFACSKNALCALNVVYMLVGLLLIGVAAWGKGLGLVSSIHIIGGVIAVGVFLLLIAVAGLVGAVNHHQVLLFFYMIILGLVFIFQFGISCSCLAINRSKQYMIILGLVFIFQFGISCSCLAINRSKQTDVINASWWVMSNNTRHELERSFDCCGLFNLTTLYQDDPSCNAICKNRSSTCQMCGEKFLKHSDEALKILGGVGLFFSFTEILGVWLAMRFRNQKDPRANPSAFL
;
A
#
# COMPACT_ATOMS: atom_id res chain seq x y z
N MET A 1 1.79 33.81 -26.13
CA MET A 1 2.58 33.13 -25.06
C MET A 1 2.05 31.72 -24.73
N VAL A 2 1.66 30.93 -25.75
CA VAL A 2 0.91 29.66 -25.55
C VAL A 2 1.84 28.42 -25.52
N CYS A 3 3.04 28.49 -26.13
CA CYS A 3 3.99 27.37 -26.16
C CYS A 3 4.63 27.03 -24.80
N GLY A 4 4.75 27.98 -23.87
CA GLY A 4 5.39 27.75 -22.58
C GLY A 4 4.59 26.81 -21.67
N GLY A 5 3.25 26.87 -21.74
CA GLY A 5 2.37 26.03 -20.94
C GLY A 5 2.37 24.56 -21.36
N PHE A 6 2.37 24.30 -22.68
CA PHE A 6 2.34 22.93 -23.21
C PHE A 6 3.62 22.16 -22.92
N ALA A 7 4.79 22.76 -23.19
CA ALA A 7 6.08 22.14 -22.91
C ALA A 7 6.29 21.94 -21.41
N CYS A 8 5.88 22.90 -20.57
CA CYS A 8 5.97 22.77 -19.12
C CYS A 8 5.09 21.62 -18.59
N SER A 9 3.81 21.56 -19.01
CA SER A 9 2.92 20.47 -18.61
C SER A 9 3.40 19.10 -19.10
N LYS A 10 3.91 19.00 -20.34
CA LYS A 10 4.51 17.78 -20.88
C LYS A 10 5.72 17.34 -20.05
N ASN A 11 6.67 18.23 -19.84
CA ASN A 11 7.91 17.92 -19.13
C ASN A 11 7.66 17.57 -17.67
N ALA A 12 6.73 18.28 -17.00
CA ALA A 12 6.33 17.98 -15.62
C ALA A 12 5.67 16.60 -15.53
N LEU A 13 4.75 16.27 -16.44
CA LEU A 13 4.08 14.96 -16.46
C LEU A 13 5.06 13.82 -16.78
N CYS A 14 5.99 14.03 -17.73
CA CYS A 14 7.06 13.08 -18.01
C CYS A 14 7.97 12.89 -16.80
N ALA A 15 8.42 13.98 -16.17
CA ALA A 15 9.30 13.93 -14.99
C ALA A 15 8.62 13.19 -13.83
N LEU A 16 7.34 13.45 -13.57
CA LEU A 16 6.57 12.75 -12.54
C LEU A 16 6.52 11.23 -12.80
N ASN A 17 6.24 10.82 -14.03
CA ASN A 17 6.20 9.39 -14.38
C ASN A 17 7.59 8.74 -14.37
N VAL A 18 8.66 9.47 -14.72
CA VAL A 18 10.04 8.98 -14.56
C VAL A 18 10.36 8.73 -13.09
N VAL A 19 9.97 9.63 -12.18
CA VAL A 19 10.12 9.39 -10.74
C VAL A 19 9.35 8.15 -10.29
N TYR A 20 8.11 7.97 -10.74
CA TYR A 20 7.35 6.76 -10.43
C TYR A 20 7.97 5.47 -10.99
N MET A 21 8.58 5.51 -12.17
CA MET A 21 9.34 4.36 -12.69
C MET A 21 10.54 4.02 -11.79
N LEU A 22 11.30 5.02 -11.34
CA LEU A 22 12.44 4.81 -10.43
C LEU A 22 11.99 4.22 -9.09
N VAL A 23 10.90 4.73 -8.52
CA VAL A 23 10.30 4.18 -7.29
C VAL A 23 9.86 2.72 -7.49
N GLY A 24 9.19 2.40 -8.61
CA GLY A 24 8.77 1.04 -8.92
C GLY A 24 9.94 0.07 -9.05
N LEU A 25 10.99 0.45 -9.78
CA LEU A 25 12.22 -0.36 -9.91
C LEU A 25 12.93 -0.54 -8.56
N LEU A 26 12.96 0.49 -7.72
CA LEU A 26 13.54 0.42 -6.39
C LEU A 26 12.76 -0.55 -5.49
N LEU A 27 11.43 -0.51 -5.50
CA LEU A 27 10.59 -1.44 -4.74
C LEU A 27 10.83 -2.90 -5.14
N ILE A 28 10.88 -3.17 -6.45
CA ILE A 28 11.18 -4.51 -6.97
C ILE A 28 12.60 -4.94 -6.57
N GLY A 29 13.58 -4.06 -6.73
CA GLY A 29 14.99 -4.33 -6.43
C GLY A 29 15.23 -4.65 -4.96
N VAL A 30 14.67 -3.85 -4.04
CA VAL A 30 14.79 -4.07 -2.59
C VAL A 30 14.10 -5.37 -2.17
N ALA A 31 12.91 -5.65 -2.71
CA ALA A 31 12.19 -6.88 -2.40
C ALA A 31 12.92 -8.14 -2.91
N ALA A 32 13.47 -8.09 -4.13
CA ALA A 32 14.25 -9.17 -4.72
C ALA A 32 15.57 -9.40 -3.96
N TRP A 33 16.27 -8.32 -3.60
CA TRP A 33 17.50 -8.37 -2.80
C TRP A 33 17.25 -8.98 -1.41
N GLY A 34 16.19 -8.54 -0.73
CA GLY A 34 15.81 -9.07 0.60
C GLY A 34 15.50 -10.56 0.58
N LYS A 35 14.86 -11.05 -0.50
CA LYS A 35 14.63 -12.48 -0.73
C LYS A 35 15.94 -13.24 -0.95
N GLY A 36 16.86 -12.68 -1.74
CA GLY A 36 18.16 -13.29 -2.05
C GLY A 36 19.05 -13.49 -0.82
N LEU A 37 18.90 -12.65 0.20
CA LEU A 37 19.63 -12.77 1.48
C LEU A 37 18.94 -13.68 2.52
N GLY A 38 17.75 -14.22 2.22
CA GLY A 38 17.00 -15.03 3.17
C GLY A 38 16.53 -14.27 4.43
N LEU A 39 16.50 -12.93 4.38
CA LEU A 39 16.12 -12.07 5.52
C LEU A 39 14.61 -12.05 5.78
N VAL A 40 13.80 -12.37 4.76
CA VAL A 40 12.34 -12.40 4.85
C VAL A 40 11.85 -13.72 4.28
N SER A 41 11.22 -14.56 5.11
CA SER A 41 10.79 -15.92 4.74
C SER A 41 9.36 -15.96 4.19
N SER A 42 8.55 -14.93 4.47
CA SER A 42 7.16 -14.90 4.04
C SER A 42 7.02 -14.50 2.57
N ILE A 43 6.79 -15.49 1.72
CA ILE A 43 6.61 -15.32 0.28
C ILE A 43 5.47 -14.34 -0.08
N HIS A 44 4.47 -14.24 0.80
CA HIS A 44 3.29 -13.39 0.62
C HIS A 44 3.60 -11.89 0.75
N ILE A 45 4.41 -11.49 1.74
CA ILE A 45 4.73 -10.08 1.96
C ILE A 45 5.63 -9.58 0.83
N ILE A 46 6.65 -10.37 0.46
CA ILE A 46 7.54 -10.05 -0.66
C ILE A 46 6.76 -10.01 -1.98
N GLY A 47 5.88 -10.99 -2.20
CA GLY A 47 5.01 -11.03 -3.38
C GLY A 47 4.14 -9.77 -3.50
N GLY A 48 3.60 -9.28 -2.38
CA GLY A 48 2.83 -8.03 -2.33
C GLY A 48 3.65 -6.81 -2.75
N VAL A 49 4.86 -6.64 -2.19
CA VAL A 49 5.73 -5.49 -2.54
C VAL A 49 6.15 -5.54 -4.02
N ILE A 50 6.49 -6.72 -4.54
CA ILE A 50 6.83 -6.88 -5.96
C ILE A 50 5.63 -6.56 -6.84
N ALA A 51 4.43 -7.05 -6.50
CA ALA A 51 3.21 -6.78 -7.27
C ALA A 51 2.89 -5.28 -7.33
N VAL A 52 3.00 -4.58 -6.19
CA VAL A 52 2.84 -3.12 -6.14
C VAL A 52 3.89 -2.42 -7.01
N GLY A 53 5.15 -2.83 -6.94
CA GLY A 53 6.22 -2.25 -7.76
C GLY A 53 5.99 -2.43 -9.27
N VAL A 54 5.57 -3.62 -9.69
CA VAL A 54 5.23 -3.92 -11.10
C VAL A 54 4.02 -3.10 -11.56
N PHE A 55 2.96 -3.03 -10.73
CA PHE A 55 1.77 -2.25 -11.04
C PHE A 55 2.09 -0.75 -11.23
N LEU A 56 2.89 -0.17 -10.32
CA LEU A 56 3.35 1.23 -10.44
C LEU A 56 4.18 1.44 -11.71
N LEU A 57 5.05 0.49 -12.07
CA LEU A 57 5.86 0.56 -13.29
C LEU A 57 4.97 0.58 -14.54
N LEU A 58 3.94 -0.28 -14.61
CA LEU A 58 3.00 -0.30 -15.73
C LEU A 58 2.23 1.02 -15.89
N ILE A 59 1.74 1.59 -14.78
CA ILE A 59 1.06 2.90 -14.79
C ILE A 59 2.01 4.00 -15.22
N ALA A 60 3.24 4.01 -14.69
CA ALA A 60 4.24 5.03 -15.01
C ALA A 60 4.64 4.98 -16.49
N VAL A 61 4.80 3.78 -17.06
CA VAL A 61 5.06 3.60 -18.50
C VAL A 61 3.86 4.08 -19.33
N ALA A 62 2.63 3.70 -18.96
CA ALA A 62 1.43 4.18 -19.64
C ALA A 62 1.30 5.71 -19.60
N GLY A 63 1.58 6.34 -18.45
CA GLY A 63 1.60 7.79 -18.30
C GLY A 63 2.68 8.47 -19.13
N LEU A 64 3.89 7.90 -19.16
CA LEU A 64 5.01 8.41 -19.96
C LEU A 64 4.73 8.31 -21.46
N VAL A 65 4.26 7.15 -21.93
CA VAL A 65 3.86 6.94 -23.34
C VAL A 65 2.72 7.89 -23.71
N GLY A 66 1.74 8.07 -22.82
CA GLY A 66 0.66 9.04 -22.99
C GLY A 66 1.21 10.45 -23.18
N ALA A 67 2.11 10.89 -22.30
CA ALA A 67 2.71 12.23 -22.35
C ALA A 67 3.61 12.46 -23.58
N VAL A 68 4.43 11.48 -23.96
CA VAL A 68 5.36 11.59 -25.09
C VAL A 68 4.61 11.65 -26.42
N ASN A 69 3.68 10.72 -26.63
CA ASN A 69 2.91 10.58 -27.88
C ASN A 69 1.65 11.45 -27.92
N HIS A 70 1.33 12.16 -26.82
CA HIS A 70 0.09 12.91 -26.67
C HIS A 70 -1.15 12.05 -26.96
N HIS A 71 -1.12 10.77 -26.56
CA HIS A 71 -2.17 9.79 -26.85
C HIS A 71 -3.38 10.00 -25.93
N GLN A 72 -4.34 10.80 -26.38
CA GLN A 72 -5.52 11.28 -25.64
C GLN A 72 -6.29 10.20 -24.88
N VAL A 73 -6.51 9.02 -25.49
CA VAL A 73 -7.23 7.90 -24.86
C VAL A 73 -6.41 7.25 -23.75
N LEU A 74 -5.08 7.16 -23.94
CA LEU A 74 -4.19 6.55 -22.95
C LEU A 74 -4.06 7.43 -21.71
N LEU A 75 -3.97 8.75 -21.89
CA LEU A 75 -4.04 9.72 -20.80
C LEU A 75 -5.38 9.65 -20.06
N PHE A 76 -6.49 9.38 -20.74
CA PHE A 76 -7.79 9.23 -20.11
C PHE A 76 -7.83 8.04 -19.15
N PHE A 77 -7.41 6.86 -19.62
CA PHE A 77 -7.31 5.68 -18.74
C PHE A 77 -6.32 5.90 -17.60
N TYR A 78 -5.16 6.50 -17.89
CA TYR A 78 -4.17 6.85 -16.87
C TYR A 78 -4.76 7.74 -15.75
N MET A 79 -5.53 8.78 -16.10
CA MET A 79 -6.19 9.64 -15.11
C MET A 79 -7.22 8.88 -14.26
N ILE A 80 -8.01 7.99 -14.87
CA ILE A 80 -8.98 7.16 -14.13
C ILE A 80 -8.26 6.25 -13.16
N ILE A 81 -7.23 5.54 -13.62
CA ILE A 81 -6.47 4.60 -12.80
C ILE A 81 -5.80 5.34 -11.64
N LEU A 82 -5.09 6.44 -11.90
CA LEU A 82 -4.48 7.26 -10.83
C LEU A 82 -5.52 7.82 -9.86
N GLY A 83 -6.69 8.23 -10.35
CA GLY A 83 -7.77 8.70 -9.49
C GLY A 83 -8.29 7.62 -8.54
N LEU A 84 -8.44 6.38 -9.04
CA LEU A 84 -8.83 5.25 -8.20
C LEU A 84 -7.75 4.90 -7.18
N VAL A 85 -6.49 4.84 -7.60
CA VAL A 85 -5.37 4.56 -6.68
C VAL A 85 -5.28 5.63 -5.60
N PHE A 86 -5.40 6.91 -5.97
CA PHE A 86 -5.45 8.02 -5.03
C PHE A 86 -6.54 7.85 -3.97
N ILE A 87 -7.76 7.49 -4.36
CA ILE A 87 -8.88 7.29 -3.42
C ILE A 87 -8.55 6.18 -2.41
N PHE A 88 -8.09 5.02 -2.89
CA PHE A 88 -7.73 3.91 -2.02
C PHE A 88 -6.56 4.25 -1.11
N GLN A 89 -5.51 4.84 -1.66
CA GLN A 89 -4.29 5.16 -0.94
C GLN A 89 -4.51 6.26 0.09
N PHE A 90 -5.25 7.32 -0.24
CA PHE A 90 -5.61 8.37 0.70
C PHE A 90 -6.46 7.81 1.84
N GLY A 91 -7.44 6.94 1.52
CA GLY A 91 -8.26 6.26 2.51
C GLY A 91 -7.44 5.41 3.47
N ILE A 92 -6.59 4.51 2.95
CA ILE A 92 -5.72 3.65 3.76
C ILE A 92 -4.70 4.49 4.56
N SER A 93 -4.17 5.56 3.99
CA SER A 93 -3.19 6.43 4.67
C SER A 93 -3.80 7.15 5.87
N CYS A 94 -4.98 7.75 5.70
CA CYS A 94 -5.73 8.38 6.80
C CYS A 94 -6.08 7.36 7.89
N SER A 95 -6.42 6.15 7.48
CA SER A 95 -6.73 5.02 8.36
C SER A 95 -5.56 4.63 9.26
N CYS A 96 -4.38 4.47 8.66
CA CYS A 96 -3.16 4.08 9.35
C CYS A 96 -2.65 5.18 10.31
N LEU A 97 -2.84 6.45 9.96
CA LEU A 97 -2.52 7.58 10.85
C LEU A 97 -3.48 7.67 12.06
N ALA A 98 -4.74 7.27 11.92
CA ALA A 98 -5.79 7.45 12.93
C ALA A 98 -5.93 6.28 13.94
N ILE A 99 -5.07 5.27 13.91
CA ILE A 99 -5.31 3.96 14.54
C ILE A 99 -5.33 3.94 16.09
N ASN A 100 -5.01 5.06 16.75
CA ASN A 100 -4.77 5.12 18.20
C ASN A 100 -6.01 5.30 19.12
N ARG A 101 -7.24 5.07 18.63
CA ARG A 101 -8.48 5.24 19.43
C ARG A 101 -9.46 4.06 19.22
N SER A 102 -9.05 2.87 19.67
CA SER A 102 -9.82 1.66 20.04
C SER A 102 -11.02 1.13 19.20
N LYS A 103 -11.58 1.81 18.18
CA LYS A 103 -12.65 1.32 17.30
C LYS A 103 -12.66 1.92 15.87
N GLN A 104 -11.52 1.99 15.17
CA GLN A 104 -11.48 2.56 13.80
C GLN A 104 -11.92 1.64 12.65
N TYR A 105 -12.08 0.34 12.91
CA TYR A 105 -12.48 -0.68 11.91
C TYR A 105 -13.85 -0.48 11.22
N MET A 106 -14.64 0.54 11.59
CA MET A 106 -15.95 0.80 10.99
C MET A 106 -15.97 2.03 10.06
N ILE A 107 -15.01 2.95 10.21
CA ILE A 107 -14.95 4.21 9.42
C ILE A 107 -14.18 3.99 8.11
N ILE A 108 -13.13 3.18 8.15
CA ILE A 108 -12.28 2.83 7.00
C ILE A 108 -13.05 1.92 6.03
N LEU A 109 -13.73 0.93 6.58
CA LEU A 109 -14.66 0.07 5.84
C LEU A 109 -15.85 0.88 5.31
N GLY A 110 -16.32 1.90 6.05
CA GLY A 110 -17.36 2.84 5.62
C GLY A 110 -16.97 3.79 4.49
N LEU A 111 -15.71 4.24 4.43
CA LEU A 111 -15.20 5.07 3.31
C LEU A 111 -14.97 4.22 2.06
N VAL A 112 -14.44 3.00 2.20
CA VAL A 112 -14.40 2.01 1.11
C VAL A 112 -15.83 1.69 0.65
N PHE A 113 -16.79 1.55 1.56
CA PHE A 113 -18.20 1.33 1.23
C PHE A 113 -18.82 2.52 0.46
N ILE A 114 -18.52 3.78 0.77
CA ILE A 114 -19.04 4.95 0.02
C ILE A 114 -18.50 5.02 -1.42
N PHE A 115 -17.23 4.66 -1.65
CA PHE A 115 -16.64 4.61 -2.99
C PHE A 115 -17.04 3.35 -3.78
N GLN A 116 -17.25 2.21 -3.10
CA GLN A 116 -17.78 0.99 -3.73
C GLN A 116 -19.29 1.08 -4.02
N PHE A 117 -20.06 1.77 -3.17
CA PHE A 117 -21.51 2.01 -3.35
C PHE A 117 -21.80 2.98 -4.49
N GLY A 118 -20.83 3.86 -4.82
CA GLY A 118 -20.86 4.67 -6.04
C GLY A 118 -20.69 3.87 -7.33
N ILE A 119 -20.17 2.64 -7.26
CA ILE A 119 -19.95 1.76 -8.43
C ILE A 119 -20.85 0.50 -8.39
N SER A 120 -21.39 0.08 -7.24
CA SER A 120 -22.20 -1.13 -7.15
C SER A 120 -23.22 -1.10 -6.00
N CYS A 121 -24.50 -1.26 -6.31
CA CYS A 121 -25.51 -1.72 -5.35
C CYS A 121 -25.13 -3.09 -4.74
N SER A 122 -25.59 -3.35 -3.50
CA SER A 122 -25.83 -4.66 -2.81
C SER A 122 -25.01 -4.94 -1.52
N CYS A 123 -25.68 -4.77 -0.38
CA CYS A 123 -25.51 -5.21 1.02
C CYS A 123 -24.32 -6.12 1.44
N LEU A 124 -23.63 -5.78 2.55
CA LEU A 124 -23.81 -6.41 3.89
C LEU A 124 -22.79 -5.93 4.94
N ALA A 125 -23.24 -5.92 6.18
CA ALA A 125 -22.62 -5.38 7.40
C ALA A 125 -21.71 -6.38 8.14
N ILE A 126 -20.79 -5.91 9.01
CA ILE A 126 -20.18 -6.77 10.04
C ILE A 126 -19.71 -6.00 11.29
N ASN A 127 -19.79 -6.66 12.46
CA ASN A 127 -19.74 -6.08 13.81
C ASN A 127 -18.50 -6.53 14.64
N ARG A 128 -18.32 -5.92 15.82
CA ARG A 128 -17.08 -5.85 16.65
C ARG A 128 -16.55 -7.11 17.33
N SER A 129 -17.31 -8.21 17.44
CA SER A 129 -16.84 -9.45 18.09
C SER A 129 -15.89 -10.30 17.23
N LYS A 130 -15.75 -9.97 15.93
CA LYS A 130 -14.97 -10.75 14.95
C LYS A 130 -13.46 -10.43 14.92
N GLN A 131 -13.00 -9.43 15.67
CA GLN A 131 -11.64 -8.92 15.54
C GLN A 131 -10.58 -9.81 16.20
N THR A 132 -10.87 -10.28 17.41
CA THR A 132 -10.03 -11.25 18.13
C THR A 132 -10.03 -12.61 17.41
N ASP A 133 -11.16 -12.97 16.81
CA ASP A 133 -11.31 -14.22 16.04
C ASP A 133 -10.46 -14.22 14.77
N VAL A 134 -10.33 -13.09 14.07
CA VAL A 134 -9.48 -12.99 12.86
C VAL A 134 -8.01 -13.10 13.23
N ILE A 135 -7.56 -12.46 14.32
CA ILE A 135 -6.15 -12.54 14.74
C ILE A 135 -5.80 -13.95 15.26
N ASN A 136 -6.72 -14.58 16.02
CA ASN A 136 -6.59 -15.99 16.40
C ASN A 136 -6.58 -16.91 15.18
N ALA A 137 -7.53 -16.76 14.25
CA ALA A 137 -7.58 -17.56 13.03
C ALA A 137 -6.32 -17.38 12.17
N SER A 138 -5.82 -16.14 12.07
CA SER A 138 -4.58 -15.84 11.34
C SER A 138 -3.38 -16.51 11.99
N TRP A 139 -3.27 -16.50 13.33
CA TRP A 139 -2.21 -17.20 14.03
C TRP A 139 -2.22 -18.69 13.70
N TRP A 140 -3.39 -19.35 13.75
CA TRP A 140 -3.53 -20.77 13.39
C TRP A 140 -3.24 -21.07 11.91
N VAL A 141 -3.44 -20.11 11.00
CA VAL A 141 -3.12 -20.22 9.56
C VAL A 141 -1.63 -20.02 9.27
N MET A 142 -0.89 -19.27 10.10
CA MET A 142 0.54 -19.05 9.90
C MET A 142 1.36 -20.33 10.12
N SER A 143 2.33 -20.58 9.24
CA SER A 143 3.25 -21.72 9.35
C SER A 143 4.16 -21.59 10.57
N ASN A 144 4.59 -22.72 11.14
CA ASN A 144 5.47 -22.75 12.32
C ASN A 144 6.76 -21.93 12.11
N ASN A 145 7.36 -21.95 10.90
CA ASN A 145 8.54 -21.14 10.59
C ASN A 145 8.26 -19.63 10.71
N THR A 146 7.12 -19.16 10.18
CA THR A 146 6.75 -17.74 10.26
C THR A 146 6.43 -17.33 11.70
N ARG A 147 5.85 -18.22 12.50
CA ARG A 147 5.63 -17.98 13.93
C ARG A 147 6.95 -17.86 14.69
N HIS A 148 7.90 -18.75 14.46
CA HIS A 148 9.22 -18.69 15.10
C HIS A 148 10.04 -17.47 14.69
N GLU A 149 9.93 -17.02 13.44
CA GLU A 149 10.55 -15.77 13.01
C GLU A 149 9.94 -14.55 13.70
N LEU A 150 8.61 -14.51 13.84
CA LEU A 150 7.96 -13.46 14.62
C LEU A 150 8.38 -13.49 16.09
N GLU A 151 8.36 -14.66 16.73
CA GLU A 151 8.77 -14.86 18.12
C GLU A 151 10.23 -14.44 18.35
N ARG A 152 11.12 -14.78 17.42
CA ARG A 152 12.55 -14.42 17.47
C ARG A 152 12.79 -12.94 17.16
N SER A 153 12.09 -12.38 16.18
CA SER A 153 12.25 -10.97 15.78
C SER A 153 11.69 -10.01 16.83
N PHE A 154 10.61 -10.39 17.51
CA PHE A 154 9.99 -9.58 18.55
C PHE A 154 10.39 -10.00 19.96
N ASP A 155 11.19 -11.05 20.14
CA ASP A 155 11.61 -11.60 21.43
C ASP A 155 10.43 -11.77 22.40
N CYS A 156 9.48 -12.60 21.99
CA CYS A 156 8.18 -12.86 22.64
C CYS A 156 7.73 -14.31 22.38
N CYS A 157 6.79 -14.84 23.16
CA CYS A 157 6.20 -16.17 22.93
C CYS A 157 4.67 -16.13 23.07
N GLY A 158 3.95 -16.80 22.16
CA GLY A 158 2.48 -16.91 22.21
C GLY A 158 1.71 -15.63 21.84
N LEU A 159 0.45 -15.78 21.41
CA LEU A 159 -0.35 -14.71 20.80
C LEU A 159 -1.13 -13.85 21.83
N PHE A 160 -2.14 -14.41 22.50
CA PHE A 160 -2.91 -13.74 23.56
C PHE A 160 -3.25 -14.72 24.67
N ASN A 161 -3.47 -14.18 25.87
CA ASN A 161 -3.74 -14.91 27.10
C ASN A 161 -5.09 -15.65 27.00
N LEU A 162 -5.08 -16.89 26.48
CA LEU A 162 -6.15 -17.82 26.81
C LEU A 162 -5.75 -18.44 28.15
N THR A 163 -6.60 -18.23 29.14
CA THR A 163 -6.45 -18.61 30.54
C THR A 163 -6.23 -20.11 30.71
N THR A 164 -5.03 -20.61 30.41
CA THR A 164 -4.57 -21.93 30.82
C THR A 164 -3.11 -21.81 31.21
N LEU A 165 -2.96 -21.52 32.50
CA LEU A 165 -1.91 -22.03 33.37
C LEU A 165 -1.42 -23.41 32.84
N TYR A 166 -0.12 -23.53 32.59
CA TYR A 166 0.57 -24.73 32.13
C TYR A 166 0.23 -25.24 30.71
N GLN A 167 1.05 -24.90 29.73
CA GLN A 167 2.04 -25.84 29.20
C GLN A 167 2.93 -25.14 28.17
N ASP A 168 4.23 -25.44 28.28
CA ASP A 168 5.24 -25.29 27.23
C ASP A 168 4.63 -25.46 25.84
N ASP A 169 4.71 -24.39 25.02
CA ASP A 169 5.06 -24.65 23.64
C ASP A 169 6.58 -24.90 23.63
N PRO A 170 7.04 -26.16 23.49
CA PRO A 170 8.47 -26.46 23.39
C PRO A 170 9.09 -25.82 22.14
N SER A 171 8.28 -25.26 21.24
CA SER A 171 8.71 -24.73 19.96
C SER A 171 9.15 -23.25 20.01
N CYS A 172 8.86 -22.48 21.07
CA CYS A 172 9.27 -21.06 21.08
C CYS A 172 10.80 -20.91 21.19
N ASN A 173 11.44 -20.40 20.14
CA ASN A 173 12.89 -20.26 20.02
C ASN A 173 13.40 -18.82 20.30
N ALA A 174 12.59 -18.02 21.01
CA ALA A 174 12.91 -16.64 21.37
C ALA A 174 13.94 -16.59 22.52
N ILE A 175 14.75 -15.53 22.55
CA ILE A 175 15.85 -15.37 23.53
C ILE A 175 15.27 -15.16 24.95
N CYS A 176 14.10 -14.55 25.06
CA CYS A 176 13.37 -14.31 26.30
C CYS A 176 13.13 -15.59 27.12
N LYS A 177 12.93 -16.76 26.47
CA LYS A 177 12.67 -18.04 27.13
C LYS A 177 13.89 -18.56 27.89
N ASN A 178 15.10 -18.24 27.41
CA ASN A 178 16.36 -18.63 28.05
C ASN A 178 16.81 -17.65 29.14
N ARG A 179 16.30 -16.41 29.14
CA ARG A 179 16.78 -15.33 30.01
C ARG A 179 15.87 -15.06 31.21
N SER A 180 14.60 -15.43 31.13
CA SER A 180 13.61 -15.17 32.20
C SER A 180 12.48 -16.20 32.19
N SER A 181 11.90 -16.48 33.36
CA SER A 181 10.75 -17.38 33.53
C SER A 181 9.43 -16.79 33.01
N THR A 182 9.40 -15.50 32.66
CA THR A 182 8.22 -14.80 32.14
C THR A 182 8.56 -14.06 30.85
N CYS A 183 8.27 -14.67 29.71
CA CYS A 183 8.35 -14.01 28.41
C CYS A 183 7.04 -13.25 28.12
N GLN A 184 7.14 -12.03 27.60
CA GLN A 184 5.96 -11.24 27.20
C GLN A 184 5.29 -11.86 25.97
N MET A 185 3.98 -11.66 25.85
CA MET A 185 3.21 -12.17 24.73
C MET A 185 3.45 -11.35 23.46
N CYS A 186 3.52 -12.04 22.33
CA CYS A 186 3.77 -11.41 21.04
C CYS A 186 2.64 -10.48 20.64
N GLY A 187 1.39 -10.75 21.02
CA GLY A 187 0.24 -9.93 20.65
C GLY A 187 0.40 -8.45 21.05
N GLU A 188 0.78 -8.16 22.30
CA GLU A 188 0.93 -6.78 22.77
C GLU A 188 2.15 -6.08 22.14
N LYS A 189 3.27 -6.78 22.01
CA LYS A 189 4.51 -6.23 21.45
C LYS A 189 4.38 -5.97 19.94
N PHE A 190 3.73 -6.89 19.23
CA PHE A 190 3.38 -6.74 17.82
C PHE A 190 2.42 -5.59 17.58
N LEU A 191 1.34 -5.48 18.38
CA LEU A 191 0.38 -4.38 18.25
C LEU A 191 1.03 -3.01 18.48
N LYS A 192 1.94 -2.91 19.46
CA LYS A 192 2.66 -1.66 19.75
C LYS A 192 3.62 -1.26 18.62
N HIS A 193 4.41 -2.19 18.10
CA HIS A 193 5.31 -1.89 16.96
C HIS A 193 4.55 -1.64 15.66
N SER A 194 3.40 -2.29 15.49
CA SER A 194 2.55 -2.09 14.32
C SER A 194 1.93 -0.70 14.26
N ASP A 195 1.51 -0.12 15.39
CA ASP A 195 0.95 1.25 15.44
C ASP A 195 1.95 2.30 14.93
N GLU A 196 3.20 2.22 15.36
CA GLU A 196 4.26 3.14 14.92
C GLU A 196 4.59 2.96 13.43
N ALA A 197 4.75 1.71 12.99
CA ALA A 197 5.01 1.39 11.59
C ALA A 197 3.85 1.82 10.68
N LEU A 198 2.60 1.64 11.11
CA LEU A 198 1.41 2.05 10.36
C LEU A 198 1.30 3.57 10.28
N LYS A 199 1.63 4.32 11.33
CA LYS A 199 1.67 5.79 11.25
C LYS A 199 2.70 6.29 10.24
N ILE A 200 3.89 5.68 10.22
CA ILE A 200 4.92 5.99 9.22
C ILE A 200 4.42 5.65 7.82
N LEU A 201 3.88 4.44 7.62
CA LEU A 201 3.35 4.00 6.33
C LEU A 201 2.19 4.87 5.85
N GLY A 202 1.31 5.29 6.76
CA GLY A 202 0.23 6.22 6.47
C GLY A 202 0.73 7.61 6.10
N GLY A 203 1.80 8.09 6.74
CA GLY A 203 2.47 9.34 6.33
C GLY A 203 3.07 9.26 4.92
N VAL A 204 3.79 8.18 4.61
CA VAL A 204 4.36 7.94 3.28
C VAL A 204 3.27 7.82 2.22
N GLY A 205 2.21 7.08 2.52
CA GLY A 205 1.07 6.91 1.63
C GLY A 205 0.35 8.24 1.34
N LEU A 206 0.17 9.09 2.36
CA LEU A 206 -0.44 10.42 2.21
C LEU A 206 0.42 11.34 1.32
N PHE A 207 1.74 11.33 1.51
CA PHE A 207 2.67 12.09 0.67
C PHE A 207 2.54 11.70 -0.81
N PHE A 208 2.48 10.40 -1.09
CA PHE A 208 2.36 9.92 -2.46
C PHE A 208 0.95 10.19 -3.03
N SER A 209 -0.11 10.18 -2.22
CA SER A 209 -1.43 10.64 -2.67
C SER A 209 -1.43 12.12 -3.12
N PHE A 210 -0.61 12.99 -2.50
CA PHE A 210 -0.43 14.36 -3.00
C PHE A 210 0.27 14.42 -4.36
N THR A 211 1.22 13.53 -4.64
CA THR A 211 1.87 13.47 -5.95
C THR A 211 0.93 12.89 -7.02
N GLU A 212 0.03 11.98 -6.66
CA GLU A 212 -0.99 11.41 -7.55
C GLU A 212 -2.05 12.44 -7.96
N ILE A 213 -2.58 13.22 -7.02
CA ILE A 213 -3.55 14.28 -7.36
C ILE A 213 -2.92 15.35 -8.28
N LEU A 214 -1.65 15.67 -8.05
CA LEU A 214 -0.88 16.53 -8.97
C LEU A 214 -0.72 15.89 -10.35
N GLY A 215 -0.47 14.57 -10.41
CA GLY A 215 -0.41 13.81 -11.65
C GLY A 215 -1.72 13.83 -12.43
N VAL A 216 -2.85 13.61 -11.76
CA VAL A 216 -4.19 13.71 -12.36
C VAL A 216 -4.46 15.13 -12.85
N TRP A 217 -4.14 16.15 -12.06
CA TRP A 217 -4.29 17.55 -12.46
C TRP A 217 -3.42 17.93 -13.68
N LEU A 218 -2.15 17.52 -13.69
CA LEU A 218 -1.25 17.73 -14.82
C LEU A 218 -1.72 17.02 -16.08
N ALA A 219 -2.18 15.77 -15.95
CA ALA A 219 -2.73 15.00 -17.06
C ALA A 219 -4.03 15.62 -17.61
N MET A 220 -4.95 16.08 -16.75
CA MET A 220 -6.15 16.81 -17.16
C MET A 220 -5.80 18.10 -17.91
N ARG A 221 -4.87 18.89 -17.36
CA ARG A 221 -4.43 20.13 -17.99
C ARG A 221 -3.74 19.88 -19.33
N PHE A 222 -2.85 18.90 -19.41
CA PHE A 222 -2.12 18.55 -20.63
C PHE A 222 -3.06 17.99 -21.71
N ARG A 223 -4.04 17.17 -21.32
CA ARG A 223 -5.06 16.63 -22.23
C ARG A 223 -5.91 17.73 -22.85
N ASN A 224 -6.28 18.75 -22.06
CA ASN A 224 -7.10 19.88 -22.51
C ASN A 224 -6.33 20.91 -23.36
N GLN A 225 -5.02 20.76 -23.52
CA GLN A 225 -4.22 21.60 -24.41
C GLN A 225 -4.19 20.97 -25.81
N LYS A 226 -4.41 21.79 -26.84
CA LYS A 226 -4.23 21.36 -28.24
C LYS A 226 -2.74 21.22 -28.54
N ASP A 227 -2.36 20.13 -29.20
CA ASP A 227 -0.99 19.96 -29.68
C ASP A 227 -0.67 21.06 -30.73
N PRO A 228 0.30 21.96 -30.46
CA PRO A 228 0.66 23.02 -31.39
C PRO A 228 1.31 22.50 -32.68
N ARG A 229 1.67 21.20 -32.74
CA ARG A 229 2.23 20.54 -33.94
C ARG A 229 1.21 19.78 -34.77
N ALA A 230 -0.02 19.59 -34.26
CA ALA A 230 -1.06 18.93 -35.02
C ALA A 230 -1.51 19.83 -36.18
N ASN A 231 -1.27 19.39 -37.41
CA ASN A 231 -1.63 20.12 -38.62
C ASN A 231 -3.17 20.16 -38.73
N PRO A 232 -3.82 21.35 -38.75
CA PRO A 232 -5.28 21.46 -38.77
C PRO A 232 -5.93 20.80 -39.99
N SER A 233 -5.15 20.58 -41.05
CA SER A 233 -5.58 20.05 -42.34
C SER A 233 -5.70 18.53 -42.42
N ALA A 234 -5.28 17.79 -41.40
CA ALA A 234 -5.31 16.31 -41.40
C ALA A 234 -6.65 15.71 -40.92
N PHE A 235 -7.65 16.55 -40.65
CA PHE A 235 -9.01 16.17 -40.25
C PHE A 235 -10.08 16.49 -41.31
N LEU A 236 -9.67 16.96 -42.50
CA LEU A 236 -10.50 17.00 -43.71
C LEU A 236 -10.21 15.76 -44.56
#